data_AF-A0A2T0Q1R8-F1
#
_entry.id   AF-A0A2T0Q1R8-F1
#
_cell.length_a   1.000
_cell.length_b   1.000
_cell.length_c   1.000
_cell.angle_alpha   90.00
_cell.angle_beta   90.00
_cell.angle_gamma   90.00
#
_symmetry.space_group_name_H-M   'P 1'
#
loop_
_entity.id
_entity.type
_entity.pdbx_description
1 polymer ?
#
loop_
_entity_poly.entity_id
_entity_poly.type
_entity_poly.pdbx_seq_one_letter_code
_entity_poly.pdbx_strand_id
1 'polypeptide(L)'
;MPADRIWLDVPFQEKDEAKALGARWDPKARRWYAPRAKAEGLDRWAALPEVPETLPGEDRAFGQGLFVDLVPASCWFTNVRSCVDARDWERLRRMILRRAGHACEACGRGEDRAARRRLEAHERWSYDSATHVQALRRIVCLCTDCHTATHMGLAQLRGEAARATAHLRAVTGMTAGEARAHIEAAFELWRVRSAVDWSLDLRILTDAGITLAPPPEAAERTRVAGRRLGEL
;
A
#
# COMPACT_ATOMS: atom_id res chain seq x y z
N MET A 1 -34.37 -4.36 -10.23
CA MET A 1 -33.61 -5.62 -10.20
C MET A 1 -32.11 -5.31 -10.15
N PRO A 2 -31.27 -6.06 -9.42
CA PRO A 2 -29.82 -5.85 -9.36
C PRO A 2 -29.06 -6.15 -10.68
N ALA A 3 -29.76 -6.61 -11.73
CA ALA A 3 -29.19 -7.13 -12.97
C ALA A 3 -28.78 -6.07 -14.01
N ASP A 4 -29.20 -4.82 -13.83
CA ASP A 4 -29.01 -3.77 -14.85
C ASP A 4 -27.74 -2.93 -14.67
N ARG A 5 -26.81 -3.35 -13.81
CA ARG A 5 -25.53 -2.64 -13.62
C ARG A 5 -24.33 -3.51 -13.94
N ILE A 6 -23.31 -2.89 -14.52
CA ILE A 6 -21.98 -3.46 -14.69
C ILE A 6 -21.02 -2.79 -13.71
N TRP A 7 -20.10 -3.56 -13.13
CA TRP A 7 -19.04 -3.03 -12.29
C TRP A 7 -17.85 -2.58 -13.13
N LEU A 8 -17.16 -1.55 -12.63
CA LEU A 8 -16.00 -0.96 -13.30
C LEU A 8 -14.82 -0.86 -12.32
N ASP A 9 -13.62 -1.08 -12.84
CA ASP A 9 -12.35 -0.84 -12.16
C ASP A 9 -11.72 0.41 -12.76
N VAL A 10 -12.16 1.57 -12.27
CA VAL A 10 -11.74 2.90 -12.76
C VAL A 10 -10.60 3.42 -11.89
N PRO A 11 -9.38 3.63 -12.45
CA PRO A 11 -8.29 4.26 -11.75
C PRO A 11 -8.66 5.66 -11.24
N PHE A 12 -8.12 6.07 -10.09
CA PHE A 12 -8.47 7.37 -9.50
C PHE A 12 -8.26 8.56 -10.45
N GLN A 13 -7.23 8.51 -11.31
CA GLN A 13 -6.92 9.58 -12.27
C GLN A 13 -7.94 9.67 -13.42
N GLU A 14 -8.68 8.59 -13.69
CA GLU A 14 -9.61 8.47 -14.82
C GLU A 14 -11.08 8.61 -14.40
N LYS A 15 -11.31 8.86 -13.10
CA LYS A 15 -12.66 8.91 -12.51
C LYS A 15 -13.57 9.95 -13.15
N ASP A 16 -13.02 11.10 -13.55
CA ASP A 16 -13.82 12.21 -14.07
C ASP A 16 -14.26 11.93 -15.51
N GLU A 17 -13.41 11.24 -16.27
CA GLU A 17 -13.74 10.75 -17.62
C GLU A 17 -14.79 9.63 -17.56
N ALA A 18 -14.63 8.67 -16.65
CA ALA A 18 -15.63 7.63 -16.43
C ALA A 18 -16.99 8.21 -16.03
N LYS A 19 -16.98 9.22 -15.15
CA LYS A 19 -18.20 9.93 -14.73
C LYS A 19 -18.84 10.69 -15.89
N ALA A 20 -18.06 11.33 -16.76
CA ALA A 20 -18.56 12.01 -17.95
C ALA A 20 -19.25 11.03 -18.92
N LEU A 21 -18.75 9.80 -19.01
CA LEU A 21 -19.33 8.70 -19.77
C LEU A 21 -20.49 7.98 -19.05
N GLY A 22 -20.96 8.49 -17.90
CA GLY A 22 -22.15 8.01 -17.22
C GLY A 22 -21.92 6.99 -16.11
N ALA A 23 -20.66 6.69 -15.77
CA ALA A 23 -20.33 5.89 -14.60
C ALA A 23 -20.74 6.59 -13.29
N ARG A 24 -21.10 5.78 -12.29
CA ARG A 24 -21.59 6.19 -10.97
C ARG A 24 -20.79 5.49 -9.88
N TRP A 25 -20.67 6.14 -8.73
CA TRP A 25 -20.02 5.57 -7.55
C TRP A 25 -21.04 4.92 -6.63
N ASP A 26 -20.83 3.66 -6.25
CA ASP A 26 -21.57 2.99 -5.17
C ASP A 26 -20.76 3.13 -3.87
N PRO A 27 -21.20 3.93 -2.88
CA PRO A 27 -20.45 4.14 -1.64
C PRO A 27 -20.44 2.91 -0.73
N LYS A 28 -21.43 2.01 -0.83
CA LYS A 28 -21.49 0.78 -0.03
C LYS A 28 -20.54 -0.26 -0.59
N ALA A 29 -20.53 -0.45 -1.91
CA ALA A 29 -19.59 -1.34 -2.58
C ALA A 29 -18.18 -0.74 -2.72
N ARG A 30 -18.06 0.57 -2.53
CA ARG A 30 -16.85 1.37 -2.77
C ARG A 30 -16.25 1.06 -4.14
N ARG A 31 -17.12 1.04 -5.16
CA ARG A 31 -16.79 0.67 -6.54
C ARG A 31 -17.60 1.47 -7.55
N TRP A 32 -17.00 1.73 -8.71
CA TRP A 32 -17.66 2.34 -9.85
C TRP A 32 -18.57 1.34 -10.55
N TYR A 33 -19.71 1.81 -11.04
CA TYR A 33 -20.66 1.02 -11.82
C TYR A 33 -21.29 1.87 -12.92
N ALA A 34 -21.86 1.24 -13.93
CA ALA A 34 -22.72 1.90 -14.91
C ALA A 34 -23.99 1.09 -15.13
N PRO A 35 -25.14 1.75 -15.42
CA PRO A 35 -26.29 1.06 -15.97
C PRO A 35 -25.90 0.40 -17.31
N ARG A 36 -26.27 -0.88 -17.53
CA ARG A 36 -25.90 -1.64 -18.73
C ARG A 36 -26.33 -0.93 -20.02
N ALA A 37 -27.49 -0.29 -20.01
CA ALA A 37 -28.01 0.50 -21.14
C ALA A 37 -27.20 1.78 -21.44
N LYS A 38 -26.25 2.17 -20.59
CA LYS A 38 -25.40 3.36 -20.72
C LYS A 38 -23.91 3.01 -20.57
N ALA A 39 -23.53 1.80 -20.98
CA ALA A 39 -22.17 1.28 -20.85
C ALA A 39 -21.25 1.62 -22.03
N GLU A 40 -21.76 2.32 -23.05
CA GLU A 40 -21.01 2.66 -24.25
C GLU A 40 -19.76 3.47 -23.92
N GLY A 41 -18.59 3.01 -24.39
CA GLY A 41 -17.29 3.65 -24.14
C GLY A 41 -16.66 3.35 -22.77
N LEU A 42 -17.29 2.53 -21.93
CA LEU A 42 -16.76 2.16 -20.61
C LEU A 42 -15.96 0.84 -20.60
N ASP A 43 -15.84 0.15 -21.74
CA ASP A 43 -15.25 -1.19 -21.85
C ASP A 43 -13.81 -1.27 -21.32
N ARG A 44 -13.04 -0.19 -21.45
CA ARG A 44 -11.66 -0.14 -20.92
C ARG A 44 -11.59 -0.20 -19.39
N TRP A 45 -12.68 0.06 -18.67
CA TRP A 45 -12.77 -0.11 -17.21
C TRP A 45 -13.61 -1.31 -16.81
N ALA A 46 -13.96 -2.19 -17.75
CA ALA A 46 -14.73 -3.40 -17.44
C ALA A 46 -14.09 -4.14 -16.26
N ALA A 47 -14.93 -4.55 -15.31
CA ALA A 47 -14.49 -5.26 -14.12
C ALA A 47 -13.64 -6.48 -14.48
N LEU A 48 -12.47 -6.56 -13.86
CA LEU A 48 -11.58 -7.71 -13.95
C LEU A 48 -11.98 -8.73 -12.88
N PRO A 49 -11.53 -10.00 -12.99
CA PRO A 49 -11.75 -11.00 -11.94
C PRO A 49 -11.34 -10.47 -10.57
N GLU A 50 -12.14 -10.79 -9.55
CA GLU A 50 -11.85 -10.36 -8.17
C GLU A 50 -10.53 -10.96 -7.69
N VAL A 51 -9.78 -10.17 -6.93
CA VAL A 51 -8.54 -10.62 -6.28
C VAL A 51 -8.91 -11.54 -5.12
N PRO A 52 -8.25 -12.72 -4.96
CA PRO A 52 -8.45 -13.60 -3.82
C PRO A 52 -8.28 -12.85 -2.48
N GLU A 53 -9.11 -13.18 -1.48
CA GLU A 53 -9.02 -12.51 -0.16
C GLU A 53 -7.72 -12.84 0.59
N THR A 54 -7.12 -14.00 0.31
CA THR A 54 -5.76 -14.34 0.73
C THR A 54 -4.91 -14.47 -0.52
N LEU A 55 -3.85 -13.66 -0.61
CA LEU A 55 -2.97 -13.72 -1.78
C LEU A 55 -2.20 -15.06 -1.76
N PRO A 56 -1.88 -15.66 -2.92
CA PRO A 56 -1.15 -16.92 -2.97
C PRO A 56 0.20 -16.83 -2.24
N GLY A 57 0.42 -17.71 -1.26
CA GLY A 57 1.64 -17.72 -0.44
C GLY A 57 1.72 -16.60 0.61
N GLU A 58 0.66 -15.82 0.83
CA GLU A 58 0.60 -14.80 1.88
C GLU A 58 0.54 -15.44 3.27
N ASP A 59 1.53 -15.12 4.11
CA ASP A 59 1.41 -15.32 5.55
C ASP A 59 0.80 -14.07 6.19
N ARG A 60 -0.43 -14.20 6.68
CA ARG A 60 -1.17 -13.10 7.31
C ARG A 60 -0.66 -12.75 8.71
N ALA A 61 0.18 -13.58 9.33
CA ALA A 61 0.90 -13.24 10.56
C ALA A 61 2.18 -12.42 10.28
N PHE A 62 2.72 -12.49 9.06
CA PHE A 62 3.93 -11.75 8.70
C PHE A 62 3.73 -10.23 8.85
N GLY A 63 4.67 -9.59 9.56
CA GLY A 63 4.65 -8.13 9.78
C GLY A 63 3.38 -7.61 10.47
N GLN A 64 2.78 -8.41 11.35
CA GLN A 64 1.60 -8.04 12.15
C GLN A 64 1.94 -6.96 13.20
N GLY A 65 0.93 -6.14 13.52
CA GLY A 65 1.05 -5.08 14.52
C GLY A 65 1.65 -3.79 13.96
N LEU A 66 1.92 -2.85 14.87
CA LEU A 66 2.56 -1.58 14.54
C LEU A 66 4.03 -1.60 14.94
N PHE A 67 4.90 -1.31 13.99
CA PHE A 67 6.32 -1.12 14.23
C PHE A 67 6.90 -0.20 13.15
N VAL A 68 8.03 0.44 13.46
CA VAL A 68 8.82 1.17 12.47
C VAL A 68 9.39 0.19 11.45
N ASP A 69 9.02 0.34 10.18
CA ASP A 69 9.42 -0.51 9.07
C ASP A 69 9.96 0.37 7.94
N LEU A 70 11.27 0.61 7.97
CA LEU A 70 11.92 1.47 7.00
C LEU A 70 12.32 0.66 5.78
N VAL A 71 11.76 1.05 4.62
CA VAL A 71 12.19 0.55 3.31
C VAL A 71 13.60 1.07 3.03
N PRO A 72 14.55 0.24 2.53
CA PRO A 72 15.89 0.68 2.17
C PRO A 72 15.89 1.84 1.17
N ALA A 73 16.88 2.73 1.27
CA ALA A 73 16.98 3.91 0.41
C ALA A 73 17.03 3.55 -1.09
N SER A 74 17.76 2.47 -1.44
CA SER A 74 17.82 1.90 -2.80
C SER A 74 16.47 1.45 -3.36
N CYS A 75 15.46 1.27 -2.50
CA CYS A 75 14.13 0.81 -2.86
C CYS A 75 13.05 1.91 -2.84
N TRP A 76 13.40 3.14 -2.43
CA TRP A 76 12.42 4.21 -2.29
C TRP A 76 11.70 4.54 -3.60
N PHE A 77 10.43 4.97 -3.46
CA PHE A 77 9.54 5.32 -4.56
C PHE A 77 9.21 4.19 -5.56
N THR A 78 9.60 2.94 -5.27
CA THR A 78 9.20 1.74 -6.03
C THR A 78 8.29 0.87 -5.16
N ASN A 79 7.04 1.31 -4.98
CA ASN A 79 6.04 0.61 -4.19
C ASN A 79 5.12 -0.24 -5.09
N VAL A 80 4.23 -1.06 -4.51
CA VAL A 80 3.36 -1.93 -5.32
C VAL A 80 2.50 -1.13 -6.28
N ARG A 81 1.96 0.01 -5.83
CA ARG A 81 1.14 0.89 -6.67
C ARG A 81 1.88 1.36 -7.93
N SER A 82 3.20 1.57 -7.89
CA SER A 82 3.98 1.95 -9.07
C SER A 82 4.41 0.77 -9.93
N CYS A 83 4.20 -0.47 -9.48
CA CYS A 83 4.67 -1.69 -10.15
C CYS A 83 3.51 -2.55 -10.68
N VAL A 84 2.28 -2.05 -10.65
CA VAL A 84 1.09 -2.77 -11.14
C VAL A 84 0.26 -1.87 -12.05
N ASP A 85 -0.55 -2.48 -12.92
CA ASP A 85 -1.53 -1.74 -13.72
C ASP A 85 -2.48 -0.93 -12.82
N ALA A 86 -2.92 0.24 -13.28
CA ALA A 86 -3.70 1.14 -12.43
C ALA A 86 -5.07 0.56 -12.05
N ARG A 87 -5.70 -0.25 -12.92
CA ARG A 87 -6.96 -0.95 -12.59
C ARG A 87 -6.71 -2.07 -11.59
N ASP A 88 -5.58 -2.76 -11.77
CA ASP A 88 -5.06 -3.75 -10.83
C ASP A 88 -4.85 -3.21 -9.42
N TRP A 89 -4.23 -2.03 -9.31
CA TRP A 89 -4.10 -1.35 -8.03
C TRP A 89 -5.46 -1.07 -7.37
N GLU A 90 -6.46 -0.62 -8.12
CA GLU A 90 -7.78 -0.33 -7.54
C GLU A 90 -8.48 -1.60 -7.04
N ARG A 91 -8.43 -2.72 -7.79
CA ARG A 91 -8.99 -4.00 -7.32
C ARG A 91 -8.25 -4.56 -6.11
N LEU A 92 -6.91 -4.49 -6.12
CA LEU A 92 -6.09 -4.92 -5.00
C LEU A 92 -6.38 -4.08 -3.75
N ARG A 93 -6.32 -2.75 -3.86
CA ARG A 93 -6.62 -1.82 -2.75
C ARG A 93 -8.03 -2.06 -2.19
N ARG A 94 -9.04 -2.21 -3.05
CA ARG A 94 -10.42 -2.47 -2.63
C ARG A 94 -10.53 -3.79 -1.87
N MET A 95 -9.89 -4.86 -2.37
CA MET A 95 -9.84 -6.15 -1.68
C MET A 95 -9.18 -6.00 -0.29
N ILE A 96 -8.03 -5.35 -0.20
CA ILE A 96 -7.30 -5.15 1.08
C ILE A 96 -8.17 -4.41 2.11
N LEU A 97 -8.84 -3.32 1.71
CA LEU A 97 -9.69 -2.56 2.61
C LEU A 97 -10.92 -3.36 3.07
N ARG A 98 -11.54 -4.14 2.16
CA ARG A 98 -12.68 -5.00 2.48
C ARG A 98 -12.27 -6.11 3.45
N ARG A 99 -11.17 -6.79 3.15
CA ARG A 99 -10.58 -7.85 3.97
C ARG A 99 -10.28 -7.39 5.40
N ALA A 100 -9.81 -6.15 5.55
CA ALA A 100 -9.55 -5.56 6.85
C ALA A 100 -10.82 -5.04 7.56
N GLY A 101 -12.02 -5.30 7.03
CA GLY A 101 -13.28 -4.83 7.60
C GLY A 101 -13.38 -3.30 7.65
N HIS A 102 -12.66 -2.59 6.77
CA HIS A 102 -12.51 -1.13 6.82
C HIS A 102 -11.99 -0.60 8.18
N ALA A 103 -11.09 -1.35 8.81
CA ALA A 103 -10.35 -0.96 10.00
C ALA A 103 -8.83 -1.13 9.80
N CYS A 104 -8.04 -0.39 10.57
CA CYS A 104 -6.60 -0.57 10.63
C CYS A 104 -6.26 -1.94 11.24
N GLU A 105 -5.46 -2.75 10.55
CA GLU A 105 -5.03 -4.06 11.04
C GLU A 105 -4.03 -3.98 12.21
N ALA A 106 -3.49 -2.79 12.50
CA ALA A 106 -2.57 -2.58 13.61
C ALA A 106 -3.26 -2.01 14.88
N CYS A 107 -4.18 -1.05 14.73
CA CYS A 107 -4.80 -0.36 15.86
C CYS A 107 -6.33 -0.45 15.92
N GLY A 108 -6.97 -1.11 14.96
CA GLY A 108 -8.43 -1.29 14.89
C GLY A 108 -9.23 -0.05 14.49
N ARG A 109 -8.61 1.13 14.34
CA ARG A 109 -9.34 2.36 13.98
C ARG A 109 -9.76 2.38 12.51
N GLY A 110 -11.00 2.81 12.26
CA GLY A 110 -11.51 3.11 10.92
C GLY A 110 -11.17 4.52 10.42
N GLU A 111 -11.69 4.84 9.23
CA GLU A 111 -11.60 6.18 8.63
C GLU A 111 -12.34 7.23 9.48
N ASP A 112 -11.81 8.45 9.53
CA ASP A 112 -12.42 9.59 10.22
C ASP A 112 -12.07 10.88 9.48
N ARG A 113 -13.10 11.51 8.90
CA ARG A 113 -12.94 12.71 8.07
C ARG A 113 -12.54 13.93 8.90
N ALA A 114 -13.05 14.07 10.12
CA ALA A 114 -12.76 15.21 10.98
C ALA A 114 -11.29 15.14 11.46
N ALA A 115 -10.84 13.95 11.86
CA ALA A 115 -9.45 13.71 12.23
C ALA A 115 -8.50 13.56 11.02
N ARG A 116 -9.00 13.67 9.78
CA ARG A 116 -8.25 13.40 8.53
C ARG A 116 -7.57 12.02 8.51
N ARG A 117 -8.12 11.03 9.21
CA ARG A 117 -7.63 9.65 9.25
C ARG A 117 -8.20 8.87 8.09
N ARG A 118 -7.34 8.38 7.21
CA ARG A 118 -7.71 7.49 6.10
C ARG A 118 -7.12 6.10 6.32
N LEU A 119 -7.57 5.15 5.51
CA LEU A 119 -6.97 3.82 5.44
C LEU A 119 -6.14 3.69 4.15
N GLU A 120 -4.96 3.11 4.32
CA GLU A 120 -3.90 3.03 3.32
C GLU A 120 -3.41 1.59 3.24
N ALA A 121 -3.22 1.09 2.03
CA ALA A 121 -2.59 -0.22 1.81
C ALA A 121 -1.08 -0.03 1.91
N HIS A 122 -0.42 -0.85 2.71
CA HIS A 122 0.99 -0.73 3.04
C HIS A 122 1.69 -2.08 2.88
N GLU A 123 2.83 -2.08 2.22
CA GLU A 123 3.58 -3.29 1.90
C GLU A 123 4.47 -3.76 3.06
N ARG A 124 4.47 -5.06 3.32
CA ARG A 124 5.44 -5.73 4.20
C ARG A 124 6.38 -6.56 3.35
N TRP A 125 7.67 -6.32 3.55
CA TRP A 125 8.74 -6.91 2.74
C TRP A 125 9.62 -7.83 3.57
N SER A 126 10.05 -8.94 2.99
CA SER A 126 11.23 -9.67 3.46
C SER A 126 12.44 -9.31 2.63
N TYR A 127 13.62 -9.34 3.24
CA TYR A 127 14.89 -9.05 2.58
C TYR A 127 15.83 -10.24 2.78
N ASP A 128 16.22 -10.87 1.68
CA ASP A 128 17.23 -11.94 1.67
C ASP A 128 18.60 -11.36 1.32
N SER A 129 19.47 -11.24 2.32
CA SER A 129 20.81 -10.67 2.14
C SER A 129 21.77 -11.58 1.37
N ALA A 130 21.50 -12.88 1.23
CA ALA A 130 22.37 -13.78 0.47
C ALA A 130 22.13 -13.63 -1.03
N THR A 131 20.86 -13.44 -1.44
CA THR A 131 20.47 -13.32 -2.85
C THR A 131 20.13 -11.89 -3.28
N HIS A 132 20.15 -10.93 -2.34
CA HIS A 132 19.73 -9.54 -2.56
C HIS A 132 18.32 -9.41 -3.16
N VAL A 133 17.37 -10.16 -2.58
CA VAL A 133 15.96 -10.15 -2.99
C VAL A 133 15.09 -9.45 -1.94
N GLN A 134 14.37 -8.41 -2.36
CA GLN A 134 13.25 -7.82 -1.65
C GLN A 134 11.97 -8.48 -2.14
N ALA A 135 11.32 -9.29 -1.31
CA ALA A 135 10.08 -9.99 -1.67
C ALA A 135 8.87 -9.42 -0.94
N LEU A 136 7.79 -9.16 -1.69
CA LEU A 136 6.51 -8.77 -1.10
C LEU A 136 5.93 -9.99 -0.38
N ARG A 137 5.67 -9.84 0.92
CA ARG A 137 5.10 -10.92 1.73
C ARG A 137 3.65 -10.68 2.11
N ARG A 138 3.26 -9.42 2.25
CA ARG A 138 1.91 -9.04 2.66
C ARG A 138 1.61 -7.61 2.29
N ILE A 139 0.33 -7.31 2.07
CA ILE A 139 -0.18 -5.92 2.04
C ILE A 139 -1.16 -5.76 3.20
N VAL A 140 -0.89 -4.81 4.08
CA VAL A 140 -1.70 -4.52 5.27
C VAL A 140 -2.48 -3.23 5.12
N CYS A 141 -3.67 -3.17 5.71
CA CYS A 141 -4.46 -1.96 5.83
C CYS A 141 -4.06 -1.20 7.10
N LEU A 142 -3.46 -0.02 6.95
CA LEU A 142 -3.07 0.86 8.06
C LEU A 142 -3.85 2.17 8.02
N CYS A 143 -4.18 2.71 9.19
CA CYS A 143 -4.66 4.10 9.25
C CYS A 143 -3.50 5.08 9.10
N THR A 144 -3.79 6.33 8.72
CA THR A 144 -2.78 7.40 8.53
C THR A 144 -1.77 7.48 9.67
N ASP A 145 -2.19 7.44 10.94
CA ASP A 145 -1.26 7.51 12.07
C ASP A 145 -0.31 6.29 12.15
N CYS A 146 -0.83 5.07 11.97
CA CYS A 146 -0.04 3.84 11.94
C CYS A 146 0.90 3.82 10.73
N HIS A 147 0.43 4.30 9.59
CA HIS A 147 1.22 4.40 8.37
C HIS A 147 2.39 5.38 8.57
N THR A 148 2.14 6.55 9.17
CA THR A 148 3.18 7.52 9.53
C THR A 148 4.18 6.94 10.54
N ALA A 149 3.72 6.23 11.57
CA ALA A 149 4.60 5.60 12.56
C ALA A 149 5.48 4.50 11.95
N THR A 150 4.95 3.77 10.97
CA THR A 150 5.72 2.77 10.21
C THR A 150 6.84 3.44 9.41
N HIS A 151 6.53 4.56 8.73
CA HIS A 151 7.51 5.35 7.98
C HIS A 151 8.20 6.43 8.83
N MET A 152 8.83 6.04 9.95
CA MET A 152 9.42 6.98 10.92
C MET A 152 10.45 7.93 10.30
N GLY A 153 11.25 7.49 9.33
CA GLY A 153 12.21 8.35 8.62
C GLY A 153 11.54 9.53 7.91
N LEU A 154 10.44 9.27 7.19
CA LEU A 154 9.66 10.33 6.54
C LEU A 154 8.95 11.21 7.58
N ALA A 155 8.47 10.62 8.67
CA ALA A 155 7.87 11.38 9.77
C ALA A 155 8.87 12.36 10.41
N GLN A 156 10.14 11.98 10.56
CA GLN A 156 11.20 12.87 11.04
C GLN A 156 11.44 14.05 10.10
N LEU A 157 11.58 13.80 8.80
CA LEU A 157 11.76 14.86 7.79
C LEU A 157 10.59 15.86 7.78
N ARG A 158 9.37 15.40 8.09
CA ARG A 158 8.17 16.24 8.14
C ARG A 158 7.93 16.90 9.50
N GLY A 159 8.80 16.70 10.50
CA GLY A 159 8.59 17.22 11.85
C GLY A 159 7.49 16.52 12.66
N GLU A 160 7.05 15.32 12.23
CA GLU A 160 5.96 14.57 12.84
C GLU A 160 6.43 13.44 13.78
N ALA A 161 7.74 13.26 13.96
CA ALA A 161 8.32 12.12 14.69
C ALA A 161 7.79 11.98 16.13
N ALA A 162 7.59 13.08 16.85
CA ALA A 162 7.06 13.05 18.21
C ALA A 162 5.64 12.46 18.25
N ARG A 163 4.76 12.91 17.34
CA ARG A 163 3.39 12.39 17.20
C ARG A 163 3.39 10.92 16.78
N ALA A 164 4.23 10.57 15.81
CA ALA A 164 4.38 9.21 15.32
C ALA A 164 4.85 8.25 16.42
N THR A 165 5.82 8.66 17.24
CA THR A 165 6.36 7.89 18.36
C THR A 165 5.34 7.75 19.48
N ALA A 166 4.60 8.81 19.82
CA ALA A 166 3.52 8.75 20.78
C ALA A 166 2.42 7.77 20.32
N HIS A 167 2.08 7.79 19.03
CA HIS A 167 1.10 6.87 18.48
C HIS A 167 1.60 5.41 18.48
N LEU A 168 2.86 5.16 18.11
CA LEU A 168 3.51 3.85 18.19
C LEU A 168 3.33 3.26 19.59
N ARG A 169 3.74 4.01 20.63
CA ARG A 169 3.63 3.61 22.03
C ARG A 169 2.20 3.33 22.46
N ALA A 170 1.25 4.17 22.06
CA ALA A 170 -0.16 4.00 22.41
C ALA A 170 -0.76 2.70 21.85
N VAL A 171 -0.28 2.22 20.70
CA VAL A 171 -0.78 0.98 20.06
C VAL A 171 -0.03 -0.24 20.57
N THR A 172 1.29 -0.15 20.75
CA THR A 172 2.13 -1.29 21.12
C THR A 172 2.28 -1.51 22.61
N GLY A 173 1.97 -0.50 23.42
CA GLY A 173 2.25 -0.51 24.86
C GLY A 173 3.71 -0.23 25.22
N MET A 174 4.58 0.05 24.23
CA MET A 174 5.99 0.34 24.50
C MET A 174 6.17 1.52 25.45
N THR A 175 7.05 1.34 26.43
CA THR A 175 7.61 2.43 27.22
C THR A 175 8.38 3.41 26.33
N ALA A 176 8.71 4.58 26.86
CA ALA A 176 9.54 5.54 26.13
C ALA A 176 10.92 4.97 25.77
N GLY A 177 11.51 4.19 26.67
CA GLY A 177 12.81 3.53 26.47
C GLY A 177 12.74 2.48 25.36
N GLU A 178 11.74 1.61 25.39
CA GLU A 178 11.54 0.57 24.37
C GLU A 178 11.25 1.17 23.00
N ALA A 179 10.40 2.20 22.90
CA ALA A 179 10.12 2.85 21.63
C ALA A 179 11.37 3.52 21.04
N ARG A 180 12.21 4.15 21.88
CA ARG A 180 13.49 4.71 21.44
C ARG A 180 14.42 3.61 20.90
N ALA A 181 14.59 2.52 21.64
CA ALA A 181 15.42 1.39 21.23
C ALA A 181 14.89 0.74 19.94
N HIS A 182 13.57 0.59 19.80
CA HIS A 182 12.92 0.09 18.59
C HIS A 182 13.22 0.97 17.36
N ILE A 183 13.06 2.28 17.51
CA ILE A 183 13.34 3.24 16.44
C ILE A 183 14.82 3.16 16.04
N GLU A 184 15.73 3.21 17.01
CA GLU A 184 17.18 3.11 16.77
C GLU A 184 17.57 1.83 16.03
N ALA A 185 17.06 0.68 16.47
CA ALA A 185 17.29 -0.60 15.81
C ALA A 185 16.76 -0.63 14.36
N ALA A 186 15.59 -0.02 14.12
CA ALA A 186 15.02 0.08 12.77
C ALA A 186 15.88 0.96 11.84
N PHE A 187 16.44 2.06 12.34
CA PHE A 187 17.36 2.91 11.57
C PHE A 187 18.69 2.24 11.29
N GLU A 188 19.22 1.46 12.24
CA GLU A 188 20.44 0.69 12.03
C GLU A 188 20.24 -0.41 10.96
N LEU A 189 19.13 -1.14 11.04
CA LEU A 189 18.77 -2.12 10.00
C LEU A 189 18.57 -1.46 8.64
N TRP A 190 17.93 -0.29 8.61
CA TRP A 190 17.78 0.50 7.38
C TRP A 190 19.13 0.90 6.79
N ARG A 191 20.09 1.34 7.61
CA ARG A 191 21.45 1.71 7.17
C ARG A 191 22.15 0.52 6.51
N VAL A 192 22.09 -0.65 7.14
CA VAL A 192 22.68 -1.89 6.59
C VAL A 192 22.02 -2.26 5.26
N ARG A 193 20.69 -2.29 5.19
CA ARG A 193 19.98 -2.69 3.95
C ARG A 193 20.10 -1.66 2.83
N SER A 194 20.31 -0.39 3.15
CA SER A 194 20.44 0.68 2.14
C SER A 194 21.80 0.68 1.43
N ALA A 195 22.77 -0.10 1.90
CA ALA A 195 24.06 -0.28 1.25
C ALA A 195 24.02 -1.28 0.07
N VAL A 196 22.85 -1.85 -0.23
CA VAL A 196 22.65 -2.92 -1.21
C VAL A 196 21.54 -2.54 -2.18
N ASP A 197 21.71 -2.92 -3.44
CA ASP A 197 20.66 -2.87 -4.46
C ASP A 197 19.83 -4.16 -4.40
N TRP A 198 18.50 -4.02 -4.37
CA TRP A 198 17.59 -5.14 -4.20
C TRP A 198 16.81 -5.43 -5.49
N SER A 199 16.89 -6.69 -5.92
CA SER A 199 15.94 -7.23 -6.90
C SER A 199 14.56 -7.35 -6.26
N LEU A 200 13.49 -7.22 -7.06
CA LEU A 200 12.12 -7.19 -6.56
C LEU A 200 11.37 -8.47 -6.92
N ASP A 201 10.79 -9.12 -5.91
CA ASP A 201 9.93 -10.28 -6.07
C ASP A 201 8.47 -9.92 -5.71
N LEU A 202 7.61 -9.89 -6.74
CA LEU A 202 6.18 -9.61 -6.64
C LEU A 202 5.31 -10.81 -7.00
N ARG A 203 5.83 -12.04 -6.94
CA ARG A 203 5.11 -13.24 -7.42
C ARG A 203 3.76 -13.44 -6.73
N ILE A 204 3.65 -13.08 -5.45
CA ILE A 204 2.39 -13.06 -4.70
C ILE A 204 1.26 -12.26 -5.38
N LEU A 205 1.60 -11.27 -6.21
CA LEU A 205 0.65 -10.49 -7.01
C LEU A 205 0.36 -11.15 -8.35
N THR A 206 1.38 -11.56 -9.10
CA THR A 206 1.18 -12.21 -10.41
C THR A 206 0.39 -13.50 -10.29
N ASP A 207 0.66 -14.29 -9.24
CA ASP A 207 -0.04 -15.53 -8.94
C ASP A 207 -1.50 -15.28 -8.53
N ALA A 208 -1.81 -14.05 -8.08
CA ALA A 208 -3.17 -13.58 -7.78
C ALA A 208 -3.91 -12.98 -9.00
N GLY A 209 -3.31 -13.04 -10.20
CA GLY A 209 -3.88 -12.46 -11.42
C GLY A 209 -3.74 -10.94 -11.52
N ILE A 210 -2.73 -10.36 -10.84
CA ILE A 210 -2.39 -8.95 -10.92
C ILE A 210 -1.39 -8.71 -12.06
N THR A 211 -1.72 -7.77 -12.95
CA THR A 211 -0.82 -7.34 -14.03
C THR A 211 0.25 -6.41 -13.47
N LEU A 212 1.53 -6.76 -13.67
CA LEU A 212 2.63 -5.86 -13.33
C LEU A 212 2.79 -4.77 -14.39
N ALA A 213 3.00 -3.54 -13.94
CA ALA A 213 3.68 -2.51 -14.73
C ALA A 213 5.18 -2.73 -14.48
N PRO A 214 6.01 -3.03 -15.50
CA PRO A 214 7.38 -3.48 -15.30
C PRO A 214 8.14 -2.57 -14.31
N PRO A 215 8.53 -3.08 -13.13
CA PRO A 215 9.29 -2.27 -12.20
C PRO A 215 10.67 -1.94 -12.81
N PRO A 216 11.26 -0.77 -12.51
CA PRO A 216 12.62 -0.50 -12.90
C PRO A 216 13.58 -1.56 -12.34
N GLU A 217 14.64 -1.86 -13.08
CA GLU A 217 15.73 -2.71 -12.60
C GLU A 217 16.36 -2.15 -11.32
N ALA A 218 16.96 -3.02 -10.50
CA ALA A 218 17.47 -2.66 -9.18
C ALA A 218 18.39 -1.42 -9.20
N ALA A 219 19.33 -1.34 -10.14
CA ALA A 219 20.22 -0.20 -10.29
C ALA A 219 19.49 1.10 -10.68
N GLU A 220 18.40 1.02 -11.44
CA GLU A 220 17.60 2.20 -11.81
C GLU A 220 16.71 2.65 -10.65
N ARG A 221 16.23 1.73 -9.80
CA ARG A 221 15.48 2.07 -8.57
C ARG A 221 16.32 2.95 -7.64
N THR A 222 17.59 2.60 -7.44
CA THR A 222 18.53 3.39 -6.64
C THR A 222 18.72 4.80 -7.22
N ARG A 223 18.82 4.93 -8.54
CA ARG A 223 18.90 6.24 -9.21
C ARG A 223 17.63 7.06 -9.08
N VAL A 224 16.46 6.44 -9.25
CA VAL A 224 15.14 7.08 -9.05
C VAL A 224 15.01 7.61 -7.62
N ALA A 225 15.44 6.81 -6.63
CA ALA A 225 15.45 7.21 -5.23
C ALA A 225 16.33 8.44 -4.97
N GLY A 226 17.57 8.43 -5.49
CA GLY A 226 18.48 9.57 -5.36
C GLY A 226 17.92 10.87 -5.96
N ARG A 227 17.32 10.81 -7.16
CA ARG A 227 16.71 11.98 -7.82
C ARG A 227 15.57 12.57 -7.00
N ARG A 228 14.60 11.75 -6.60
CA ARG A 228 13.39 12.20 -5.88
C ARG A 228 13.67 12.70 -4.47
N LEU A 229 14.72 12.21 -3.82
CA LEU A 229 15.16 12.77 -2.54
C LEU A 229 15.71 14.18 -2.66
N GLY A 230 16.41 14.50 -3.74
CA GLY A 230 16.93 15.86 -3.99
C GLY A 230 15.83 16.89 -4.26
N GLU A 231 14.59 16.44 -4.48
CA GLU A 231 13.40 17.27 -4.73
C GLU A 231 12.57 17.54 -3.46
N LEU A 232 12.87 16.87 -2.34
CA LEU A 232 12.18 17.00 -1.05
C LEU A 232 12.87 18.03 -0.15
#